data_AF-G8XAP3-F1
#
_entry.id   AF-G8XAP3-F1
#
_cell.length_a   1.000
_cell.length_b   1.000
_cell.length_c   1.000
_cell.angle_alpha   90.00
_cell.angle_beta   90.00
_cell.angle_gamma   90.00
#
_symmetry.space_group_name_H-M   'P 1'
#
loop_
_entity.id
_entity.type
_entity.pdbx_description
1 polymer ?
#
loop_
_entity_poly.entity_id
_entity_poly.type
_entity_poly.pdbx_seq_one_letter_code
_entity_poly.pdbx_strand_id
1 'polypeptide(L)'
;MTLKEVELKHNLGNGRLTYWLRERGFDVLKTRIVSLPDMKSVKINKDERDSQKSITELEKELQEVKLLAEAYRRMIEIAEKEFKINIVKKSNTK
;
A
#
# COMPACT_ATOMS: atom_id res chain seq x y z
N MET A 1 20.08 -36.70 15.09
CA MET A 1 19.91 -37.85 14.18
C MET A 1 18.70 -37.58 13.31
N THR A 2 18.93 -37.17 12.07
CA THR A 2 17.86 -36.87 11.10
C THR A 2 17.46 -38.13 10.34
N LEU A 3 16.24 -38.15 9.76
CA LEU A 3 15.77 -39.30 8.97
C LEU A 3 16.73 -39.65 7.83
N LYS A 4 17.30 -38.62 7.19
CA LYS A 4 18.29 -38.76 6.10
C LYS A 4 19.61 -39.37 6.58
N GLU A 5 20.08 -39.01 7.78
CA GLU A 5 21.29 -39.62 8.36
C GLU A 5 21.10 -41.12 8.62
N VAL A 6 19.90 -41.53 9.04
CA VAL A 6 19.57 -42.96 9.25
C VAL A 6 19.50 -43.69 7.91
N GLU A 7 18.86 -43.09 6.90
CA GLU A 7 18.79 -43.67 5.55
C GLU A 7 20.18 -43.88 4.95
N LEU A 8 21.07 -42.89 5.05
CA LEU A 8 22.45 -42.98 4.57
C LEU A 8 23.26 -44.04 5.33
N LYS A 9 23.15 -44.09 6.66
CA LYS A 9 23.87 -45.06 7.49
C LYS A 9 23.51 -46.51 7.16
N HIS A 10 22.26 -46.76 6.78
CA HIS A 10 21.77 -48.08 6.42
C HIS A 10 21.73 -48.33 4.90
N ASN A 11 22.31 -47.41 4.11
CA ASN A 11 22.34 -47.45 2.66
C ASN A 11 20.94 -47.68 2.02
N LEU A 12 19.92 -47.11 2.66
CA LEU A 12 18.54 -47.13 2.18
C LEU A 12 18.35 -46.02 1.16
N GLY A 13 17.66 -46.31 0.05
CA GLY A 13 17.36 -45.29 -0.96
C GLY A 13 16.53 -44.13 -0.38
N ASN A 14 16.78 -42.91 -0.87
CA ASN A 14 16.12 -41.68 -0.42
C ASN A 14 14.59 -41.86 -0.40
N GLY A 15 13.99 -41.79 0.79
CA GLY A 15 12.54 -41.87 0.99
C GLY A 15 11.97 -43.28 1.20
N ARG A 16 12.81 -44.34 1.18
CA ARG A 16 12.35 -45.72 1.44
C ARG A 16 11.95 -45.91 2.90
N LEU A 17 12.63 -45.24 3.83
CA LEU A 17 12.26 -45.26 5.24
C LEU A 17 10.93 -44.52 5.45
N THR A 18 10.74 -43.37 4.79
CA THR A 18 9.48 -42.61 4.80
C THR A 18 8.31 -43.46 4.30
N TYR A 19 8.52 -44.23 3.22
CA TYR A 19 7.52 -45.12 2.65
C TYR A 19 7.09 -46.23 3.63
N TRP A 20 8.04 -46.92 4.25
CA TRP A 20 7.74 -47.96 5.26
C TRP A 20 7.07 -47.41 6.50
N LEU A 21 7.48 -46.23 6.95
CA LEU A 21 6.82 -45.55 8.07
C LEU A 21 5.35 -45.28 7.75
N ARG A 22 5.05 -44.82 6.52
CA ARG A 22 3.68 -44.62 6.06
C ARG A 22 2.88 -45.93 6.00
N GLU A 23 3.44 -47.02 5.48
CA GLU A 23 2.77 -48.34 5.46
C GLU A 23 2.41 -48.85 6.85
N ARG A 24 3.24 -48.54 7.86
CA ARG A 24 3.01 -48.92 9.25
C ARG A 24 2.12 -47.93 10.02
N GLY A 25 1.53 -46.95 9.33
CA GLY A 25 0.62 -45.98 9.92
C GLY A 25 1.30 -44.82 10.67
N PHE A 26 2.61 -44.64 10.50
CA PHE A 26 3.29 -43.44 10.97
C PHE A 26 3.09 -42.31 9.97
N ASP A 27 2.27 -41.33 10.32
CA ASP A 27 2.06 -40.14 9.51
C ASP A 27 3.27 -39.21 9.67
N VAL A 28 4.17 -39.22 8.69
CA VAL A 28 5.42 -38.41 8.69
C VAL A 28 5.11 -36.92 8.43
N LEU A 29 3.84 -36.57 8.24
CA LEU A 29 3.38 -35.21 7.99
C LEU A 29 3.21 -34.42 9.29
N LYS A 30 4.34 -33.96 9.84
CA LYS A 30 4.37 -32.70 10.60
C LYS A 30 5.01 -31.59 9.79
N THR A 31 4.71 -31.49 8.50
CA THR A 31 4.62 -30.15 7.91
C THR A 31 3.34 -29.55 8.47
N ARG A 32 3.44 -28.88 9.62
CA ARG A 32 2.35 -28.06 10.16
C ARG A 32 2.06 -27.03 9.06
N ILE A 33 1.04 -27.29 8.24
CA ILE A 33 0.52 -26.32 7.29
C ILE A 33 0.03 -25.18 8.17
N VAL A 34 0.85 -24.16 8.33
CA VAL A 34 0.46 -22.96 9.06
C VAL A 34 -0.49 -22.26 8.11
N SER A 35 -1.76 -22.12 8.52
CA SER A 35 -2.70 -21.29 7.77
C SER A 35 -2.11 -19.88 7.72
N LEU A 36 -1.74 -19.43 6.52
CA LEU A 36 -1.33 -18.04 6.32
C LEU A 36 -2.59 -17.20 6.50
N PRO A 37 -2.55 -16.11 7.30
CA PRO A 37 -3.69 -15.23 7.43
C PRO A 37 -4.06 -14.65 6.06
N ASP A 38 -5.36 -14.63 5.74
CA ASP A 38 -5.88 -13.96 4.55
C ASP A 38 -5.48 -12.48 4.61
N MET A 39 -4.99 -11.92 3.50
CA MET A 39 -4.59 -10.52 3.40
C MET A 39 -5.72 -9.56 3.80
N LYS A 40 -6.98 -9.99 3.64
CA LYS A 40 -8.18 -9.26 4.10
C LYS A 40 -8.37 -9.24 5.62
N SER A 41 -7.77 -10.18 6.35
CA SER A 41 -7.90 -10.31 7.81
C SER A 41 -6.92 -9.44 8.59
N VAL A 42 -5.93 -8.86 7.92
CA VAL A 42 -5.06 -7.84 8.52
C VAL A 42 -5.87 -6.57 8.66
N LYS A 43 -6.55 -6.42 9.80
CA LYS A 43 -7.01 -5.09 10.24
C LYS A 43 -5.77 -4.25 10.43
N ILE A 44 -5.42 -3.49 9.40
CA ILE A 44 -4.46 -2.41 9.53
C ILE A 44 -5.13 -1.44 10.51
N ASN A 45 -4.77 -1.53 11.80
CA ASN A 45 -5.06 -0.49 12.78
C ASN A 45 -4.24 0.75 12.40
N LYS A 46 -4.46 1.28 11.20
CA LYS A 46 -4.00 2.60 10.81
C LYS A 46 -5.02 3.51 11.47
N ASP A 47 -4.62 4.23 12.50
CA ASP A 47 -5.47 5.20 13.20
C ASP A 47 -6.27 6.00 12.16
N GLU A 48 -7.56 5.67 12.01
CA GLU A 48 -8.47 6.36 11.09
C GLU A 48 -8.50 7.87 11.39
N ARG A 49 -8.22 8.21 12.66
CA ARG A 49 -8.08 9.55 13.18
C ARG A 49 -6.94 10.34 12.52
N ASP A 50 -5.81 9.71 12.21
CA ASP A 50 -4.70 10.40 11.57
C ASP A 50 -4.99 10.65 10.09
N SER A 51 -5.68 9.71 9.43
CA SER A 51 -6.10 9.89 8.05
C SER A 51 -7.17 10.99 7.91
N GLN A 52 -8.12 11.06 8.85
CA GLN A 52 -9.16 12.09 8.85
C GLN A 52 -8.60 13.50 9.10
N LYS A 53 -7.63 13.65 10.02
CA LYS A 53 -6.96 14.94 10.25
C LYS A 53 -6.27 15.45 9.00
N SER A 54 -5.49 14.59 8.34
CA SER A 54 -4.80 14.97 7.10
C SER A 54 -5.78 15.36 5.98
N ILE A 55 -6.95 14.72 5.89
CA ILE A 55 -7.98 15.09 4.91
C ILE A 55 -8.51 16.50 5.20
N THR A 56 -8.84 16.80 6.47
CA THR A 56 -9.37 18.12 6.83
C THR A 56 -8.36 19.25 6.63
N GLU A 57 -7.07 18.98 6.88
CA GLU A 57 -5.98 19.93 6.63
C GLU A 57 -5.84 20.22 5.13
N LEU A 58 -5.84 19.17 4.30
CA LEU A 58 -5.77 19.31 2.84
C LEU A 58 -6.97 20.07 2.27
N GLU A 59 -8.18 19.82 2.77
CA GLU A 59 -9.39 20.55 2.35
C GLU A 59 -9.30 22.04 2.67
N LYS A 60 -8.75 22.38 3.85
CA LYS A 60 -8.54 23.76 4.27
C LYS A 60 -7.53 24.47 3.37
N GLU A 61 -6.38 23.84 3.10
CA GLU A 61 -5.37 24.38 2.18
C GLU A 61 -5.95 24.63 0.79
N LEU A 62 -6.78 23.71 0.29
CA LEU A 62 -7.44 23.83 -1.00
C LEU A 62 -8.40 25.03 -1.03
N GLN A 63 -9.16 25.24 0.05
CA GLN A 63 -10.03 26.40 0.18
C GLN A 63 -9.24 27.71 0.21
N GLU A 64 -8.12 27.77 0.94
CA GLU A 64 -7.26 28.96 1.02
C GLU A 64 -6.64 29.30 -0.35
N VAL A 65 -6.13 28.31 -1.08
CA VAL A 65 -5.56 28.50 -2.42
C VAL A 65 -6.61 29.03 -3.40
N LYS A 66 -7.85 28.51 -3.36
CA LYS A 66 -8.96 28.99 -4.19
C LYS A 66 -9.30 30.45 -3.89
N LEU A 67 -9.38 30.80 -2.61
CA LEU A 67 -9.67 32.17 -2.16
C LEU A 67 -8.58 33.14 -2.62
N LEU A 68 -7.30 32.76 -2.47
CA LEU A 68 -6.17 33.56 -2.95
C LEU A 68 -6.23 33.75 -4.46
N ALA A 69 -6.48 32.70 -5.22
CA ALA A 69 -6.60 32.78 -6.68
C ALA A 69 -7.71 33.74 -7.12
N GLU A 70 -8.87 33.70 -6.45
CA GLU A 70 -9.97 34.64 -6.71
C GLU A 70 -9.59 36.08 -6.36
N ALA A 71 -8.93 36.30 -5.22
CA ALA A 71 -8.45 37.61 -4.80
C ALA A 71 -7.45 38.19 -5.82
N TYR A 72 -6.48 37.40 -6.28
CA TYR A 72 -5.55 37.79 -7.33
C TYR A 72 -6.27 38.14 -8.63
N ARG A 73 -7.26 37.34 -9.04
CA ARG A 73 -8.07 37.66 -10.24
C ARG A 73 -8.75 39.02 -10.11
N ARG A 74 -9.40 39.29 -8.97
CA ARG A 74 -10.07 40.58 -8.73
C ARG A 74 -9.07 41.75 -8.69
N MET A 75 -7.92 41.58 -8.06
CA MET A 75 -6.86 42.60 -8.03
C MET A 75 -6.36 42.93 -9.44
N ILE A 76 -6.17 41.91 -10.28
CA ILE A 76 -5.79 42.09 -11.68
C ILE A 76 -6.88 42.87 -12.43
N GLU A 77 -8.15 42.49 -12.31
CA GLU A 77 -9.27 43.20 -12.95
C GLU A 77 -9.32 44.69 -12.56
N ILE A 78 -9.13 44.99 -11.27
CA ILE A 78 -9.07 46.38 -10.78
C ILE A 78 -7.88 47.11 -11.39
N ALA A 79 -6.69 46.50 -11.38
CA ALA A 79 -5.48 47.10 -11.92
C ALA A 79 -5.58 47.37 -13.44
N GLU A 80 -6.13 46.43 -14.21
CA GLU A 80 -6.35 46.62 -15.64
C GLU A 80 -7.34 47.76 -15.92
N LYS A 81 -8.39 47.88 -15.10
CA LYS A 81 -9.39 48.94 -15.21
C LYS A 81 -8.83 50.32 -14.86
N GLU A 82 -8.09 50.43 -13.76
CA GLU A 82 -7.59 51.71 -13.25
C GLU A 82 -6.38 52.22 -14.04
N PHE A 83 -5.41 51.35 -14.32
CA PHE A 83 -4.14 51.73 -14.95
C PHE A 83 -4.14 51.53 -16.46
N LYS A 84 -5.21 50.95 -17.04
CA LYS A 84 -5.34 50.66 -18.48
C LYS A 84 -4.18 49.83 -19.05
N ILE A 85 -3.54 49.05 -18.19
CA ILE A 85 -2.50 48.07 -18.55
C ILE A 85 -3.18 46.74 -18.85
N ASN A 86 -2.62 45.95 -19.78
CA ASN A 86 -3.08 44.58 -20.00
C ASN A 86 -2.07 43.64 -19.33
N ILE A 87 -2.48 43.03 -18.23
CA ILE A 87 -1.67 42.08 -17.46
C ILE A 87 -1.94 40.67 -17.97
N VAL A 88 -3.20 40.34 -18.26
CA VAL A 88 -3.58 39.03 -18.77
C VAL A 88 -3.32 38.95 -20.28
N LYS A 89 -2.62 37.88 -20.69
CA LYS A 89 -2.41 37.60 -22.12
C LYS A 89 -3.76 37.30 -22.78
N LYS A 90 -4.20 38.17 -23.69
CA LYS A 90 -5.38 37.93 -24.53
C LYS A 90 -5.09 36.74 -25.44
N SER A 91 -5.91 35.70 -25.40
CA SER A 91 -5.78 34.48 -26.20
C SER A 91 -6.08 34.65 -27.69
N ASN A 92 -6.26 35.88 -28.17
CA ASN A 92 -6.60 36.15 -29.55
C ASN A 92 -5.32 36.30 -30.40
N THR A 93 -4.79 35.17 -30.83
CA THR A 93 -3.86 35.10 -31.97
C THR A 93 -4.47 34.11 -32.97
N LYS A 94 -4.96 34.63 -34.10
CA LYS A 94 -5.25 33.84 -35.30
C LYS A 94 -3.95 33.50 -36.01
#